data_AF-A0A1U7P3E7-F1
#
_entry.id   AF-A0A1U7P3E7-F1
#
_cell.length_a   1.000
_cell.length_b   1.000
_cell.length_c   1.000
_cell.angle_alpha   90.00
_cell.angle_beta   90.00
_cell.angle_gamma   90.00
#
_symmetry.space_group_name_H-M   'P 1'
#
loop_
_entity.id
_entity.type
_entity.pdbx_description
1 polymer ?
#
loop_
_entity_poly.entity_id
_entity_poly.type
_entity_poly.pdbx_seq_one_letter_code
_entity_poly.pdbx_strand_id
1 'polypeptide(L)'
;MLSSSLDRLHTTSYEIAGGWRDHPNRRWTTAKFHFIKLLEYTHQGESGKFDERSMLRLRLAEPLVASLRSGYTKPLNIEFMQSLSRPRTRIIFRLLDAMRYHPETPDELIDAYDIGLIELAEQCKLPNIRPDAVRRALAGPHEELLRRGYLRQVVAEGRGREQRLHYEFSPDFTPVNPAVLHRLRMHGVTDGVSRQLARQYTTSVLTGRIELFERLVKSGQLTVRKTPAHALVHLIKNADQYPDSAAGKVVTLRPGTPRVQAAQSEEPALPGWAEELGRMSPDEAAAFTAKRVALLYARKFALSELDTLRELVLRGQLDPAQVIEDAHHRLTALDAQGFIDDLKDLLRCEKEPKAMSAEASLTKGAPPLP
;
A
#
# COMPACT_ATOMS: atom_id res chain seq x y z
N MET A 1 -10.09 -19.57 -9.99
CA MET A 1 -8.70 -19.12 -9.67
C MET A 1 -8.56 -18.78 -8.19
N LEU A 2 -9.37 -17.86 -7.63
CA LEU A 2 -9.31 -17.50 -6.20
C LEU A 2 -9.69 -18.68 -5.29
N SER A 3 -10.80 -19.35 -5.59
CA SER A 3 -11.31 -20.52 -4.88
C SER A 3 -10.24 -21.58 -4.61
N SER A 4 -9.66 -22.12 -5.68
CA SER A 4 -8.62 -23.14 -5.62
C SER A 4 -7.35 -22.64 -4.93
N SER A 5 -7.10 -21.33 -4.89
CA SER A 5 -5.94 -20.77 -4.18
C SER A 5 -6.19 -20.70 -2.68
N LEU A 6 -7.39 -20.33 -2.26
CA LEU A 6 -7.79 -20.32 -0.85
C LEU A 6 -7.87 -21.74 -0.30
N ASP A 7 -8.41 -22.70 -1.06
CA ASP A 7 -8.47 -24.11 -0.66
C ASP A 7 -7.06 -24.68 -0.47
N ARG A 8 -6.13 -24.40 -1.40
CA ARG A 8 -4.73 -24.79 -1.22
C ARG A 8 -4.12 -24.17 0.03
N LEU A 9 -4.39 -22.89 0.29
CA LEU A 9 -3.82 -22.19 1.44
C LEU A 9 -4.39 -22.69 2.78
N HIS A 10 -5.67 -23.09 2.80
CA HIS A 10 -6.34 -23.70 3.94
C HIS A 10 -5.84 -25.13 4.23
N THR A 11 -5.60 -25.92 3.20
CA THR A 11 -5.19 -27.33 3.34
C THR A 11 -3.68 -27.53 3.52
N THR A 12 -2.85 -26.58 3.09
CA THR A 12 -1.39 -26.69 3.22
C THR A 12 -0.97 -26.60 4.69
N SER A 13 -0.20 -27.59 5.15
CA SER A 13 0.39 -27.62 6.49
C SER A 13 1.78 -26.99 6.47
N TYR A 14 2.06 -26.16 7.47
CA TYR A 14 3.37 -25.52 7.66
C TYR A 14 3.94 -25.96 9.00
N GLU A 15 5.25 -26.19 9.03
CA GLU A 15 6.03 -26.43 10.23
C GLU A 15 7.13 -25.38 10.31
N ILE A 16 7.18 -24.67 11.43
CA ILE A 16 8.27 -23.76 11.75
C ILE A 16 8.99 -24.34 12.96
N ALA A 17 10.22 -24.80 12.77
CA ALA A 17 11.12 -25.22 13.83
C ALA A 17 12.18 -24.13 14.04
N GLY A 18 12.26 -23.58 15.25
CA GLY A 18 13.28 -22.55 15.58
C GLY A 18 13.07 -21.18 14.92
N GLY A 19 11.89 -20.88 14.37
CA GLY A 19 11.59 -19.59 13.74
C GLY A 19 10.79 -18.63 14.60
N TRP A 20 10.19 -19.11 15.71
CA TRP A 20 9.47 -18.27 16.65
C TRP A 20 10.08 -18.35 18.04
N ARG A 21 10.49 -17.19 18.54
CA ARG A 21 11.02 -17.02 19.88
C ARG A 21 9.93 -16.44 20.76
N ASP A 22 9.70 -17.07 21.91
CA ASP A 22 8.96 -16.45 23.01
C ASP A 22 9.92 -15.45 23.68
N HIS A 23 9.85 -14.17 23.29
CA HIS A 23 10.75 -13.14 23.82
C HIS A 23 10.67 -12.98 25.34
N PRO A 24 9.49 -13.01 25.98
CA PRO A 24 9.37 -13.07 27.44
C PRO A 24 10.13 -14.23 28.08
N ASN A 25 10.01 -15.45 27.53
CA ASN A 25 10.56 -16.66 28.16
C ASN A 25 11.90 -17.13 27.58
N ARG A 26 12.45 -16.43 26.57
CA ARG A 26 13.67 -16.76 25.81
C ARG A 26 13.71 -18.20 25.27
N ARG A 27 12.56 -18.81 24.99
CA ARG A 27 12.46 -20.18 24.47
C ARG A 27 12.11 -20.18 22.98
N TRP A 28 12.61 -21.18 22.27
CA TRP A 28 12.22 -21.45 20.89
C TRP A 28 10.98 -22.33 20.86
N THR A 29 10.01 -21.94 20.07
CA THR A 29 8.75 -22.68 19.89
C THR A 29 8.72 -23.28 18.48
N THR A 30 8.48 -24.58 18.41
CA THR A 30 8.14 -25.26 17.16
C THR A 30 6.63 -25.29 17.01
N ALA A 31 6.13 -24.84 15.86
CA ALA A 31 4.70 -24.78 15.60
C ALA A 31 4.33 -25.45 14.29
N LYS A 32 3.24 -26.22 14.30
CA LYS A 32 2.58 -26.80 13.12
C LYS A 32 1.22 -26.15 12.96
N PHE A 33 0.96 -25.56 11.79
CA PHE A 33 -0.28 -24.83 11.57
C PHE A 33 -0.64 -24.73 10.08
N HIS A 34 -1.89 -24.36 9.82
CA HIS A 34 -2.38 -23.91 8.52
C HIS A 34 -2.51 -22.39 8.54
N PHE A 35 -2.12 -21.67 7.49
CA PHE A 35 -2.26 -20.21 7.46
C PHE A 35 -3.71 -19.77 7.71
N ILE A 36 -4.64 -20.41 7.00
CA ILE A 36 -6.08 -20.24 7.20
C ILE A 36 -6.57 -21.41 8.05
N LYS A 37 -6.98 -21.12 9.28
CA LYS A 37 -7.60 -22.09 10.21
C LYS A 37 -9.09 -22.31 9.90
N LEU A 38 -9.76 -21.30 9.35
CA LEU A 38 -11.17 -21.35 8.95
C LEU A 38 -11.37 -20.54 7.66
N LEU A 39 -12.01 -21.15 6.67
CA LEU A 39 -12.46 -20.53 5.43
C LEU A 39 -13.97 -20.76 5.32
N GLU A 40 -14.74 -19.68 5.42
CA GLU A 40 -16.18 -19.67 5.23
C GLU A 40 -16.52 -18.73 4.07
N TYR A 41 -17.46 -19.12 3.23
CA TYR A 41 -17.95 -18.25 2.16
C TYR A 41 -19.43 -18.49 1.87
N THR A 42 -20.13 -17.43 1.47
CA THR A 42 -21.53 -17.53 1.02
C THR A 42 -21.59 -17.84 -0.48
N HIS A 43 -22.60 -18.59 -0.92
CA HIS A 43 -22.85 -18.85 -2.34
C HIS A 43 -24.35 -18.95 -2.62
N GLN A 44 -24.77 -18.68 -3.86
CA GLN A 44 -26.13 -18.94 -4.32
C GLN A 44 -26.32 -20.40 -4.77
N GLY A 45 -27.44 -21.00 -4.34
CA GLY A 45 -27.81 -22.39 -4.65
C GLY A 45 -26.96 -23.45 -3.94
N GLU A 46 -27.16 -24.72 -4.30
CA GLU A 46 -26.45 -25.87 -3.69
C GLU A 46 -25.07 -26.14 -4.30
N SER A 47 -24.59 -25.25 -5.17
CA SER A 47 -23.38 -25.49 -5.97
C SER A 47 -22.09 -25.51 -5.17
N GLY A 48 -22.06 -24.93 -3.96
CA GLY A 48 -20.87 -24.85 -3.11
C GLY A 48 -19.74 -23.99 -3.68
N LYS A 49 -19.99 -23.23 -4.76
CA LYS A 49 -18.97 -22.49 -5.52
C LYS A 49 -19.05 -21.00 -5.27
N PHE A 50 -17.91 -20.34 -5.37
CA PHE A 50 -17.83 -18.87 -5.34
C PHE A 50 -18.62 -18.26 -6.50
N ASP A 51 -19.39 -17.23 -6.18
CA ASP A 51 -20.00 -16.32 -7.13
C ASP A 51 -19.44 -14.89 -6.90
N GLU A 52 -19.80 -13.94 -7.77
CA GLU A 52 -19.31 -12.56 -7.70
C GLU A 52 -19.77 -11.80 -6.43
N ARG A 53 -20.74 -12.37 -5.69
CA ARG A 53 -21.34 -11.79 -4.48
C ARG A 53 -20.96 -12.55 -3.22
N SER A 54 -20.12 -13.58 -3.33
CA SER A 54 -19.65 -14.38 -2.20
C SER A 54 -18.93 -13.50 -1.17
N MET A 55 -19.43 -13.49 0.07
CA MET A 55 -18.74 -12.90 1.20
C MET A 55 -17.77 -13.93 1.78
N LEU A 56 -16.49 -13.54 1.93
CA LEU A 56 -15.44 -14.37 2.48
C LEU A 56 -15.22 -14.05 3.96
N ARG A 57 -15.21 -15.08 4.81
CA ARG A 57 -14.78 -14.98 6.20
C ARG A 57 -13.62 -15.93 6.44
N LEU A 58 -12.52 -15.37 6.96
CA LEU A 58 -11.26 -16.08 7.17
C LEU A 58 -10.84 -15.97 8.63
N ARG A 59 -10.36 -17.08 9.21
CA ARG A 59 -9.64 -17.06 10.50
C ARG A 59 -8.22 -17.52 10.29
N LEU A 60 -7.26 -16.68 10.67
CA LEU A 60 -5.84 -17.02 10.66
C LEU A 60 -5.49 -17.95 11.83
N ALA A 61 -4.40 -18.72 11.70
CA ALA A 61 -3.88 -19.50 12.82
C ALA A 61 -3.39 -18.60 13.97
N GLU A 62 -3.65 -19.03 15.21
CA GLU A 62 -3.28 -18.30 16.43
C GLU A 62 -1.79 -17.94 16.51
N PRO A 63 -0.85 -18.85 16.19
CA PRO A 63 0.56 -18.51 16.26
C PRO A 63 0.98 -17.42 15.26
N LEU A 64 0.35 -17.39 14.07
CA LEU A 64 0.54 -16.32 13.11
C LEU A 64 0.00 -15.00 13.65
N VAL A 65 -1.21 -14.99 14.20
CA VAL A 65 -1.81 -13.79 14.81
C VAL A 65 -0.94 -13.27 15.96
N ALA A 66 -0.40 -14.16 16.79
CA ALA A 66 0.53 -13.80 17.86
C ALA A 66 1.81 -13.16 17.29
N SER A 67 2.40 -13.73 16.23
CA SER A 67 3.55 -13.16 15.53
C SER A 67 3.26 -11.77 14.95
N LEU A 68 2.10 -11.59 14.31
CA LEU A 68 1.67 -10.31 13.76
C LEU A 68 1.50 -9.25 14.85
N ARG A 69 0.84 -9.61 15.96
CA ARG A 69 0.62 -8.73 17.12
C ARG A 69 1.89 -8.38 17.86
N SER A 70 2.87 -9.29 17.86
CA SER A 70 4.17 -9.08 18.48
C SER A 70 5.11 -8.20 17.64
N GLY A 71 4.63 -7.68 16.50
CA GLY A 71 5.41 -6.76 15.68
C GLY A 71 6.48 -7.44 14.80
N TYR A 72 6.48 -8.78 14.67
CA TYR A 72 7.32 -9.49 13.69
C TYR A 72 6.74 -9.36 12.27
N THR A 73 6.41 -8.13 11.89
CA THR A 73 5.92 -7.79 10.56
C THR A 73 6.82 -6.77 9.94
N LYS A 74 7.39 -7.16 8.80
CA LYS A 74 8.11 -6.22 7.96
C LYS A 74 7.11 -5.47 7.07
N PRO A 75 7.21 -4.14 6.94
CA PRO A 75 6.48 -3.42 5.91
C PRO A 75 7.04 -3.78 4.53
N LEU A 76 6.21 -4.43 3.71
CA LEU A 76 6.54 -4.74 2.32
C LEU A 76 5.96 -3.64 1.42
N ASN A 77 6.77 -3.12 0.48
CA ASN A 77 6.24 -2.25 -0.56
C ASN A 77 5.43 -3.08 -1.58
N ILE A 78 4.14 -3.24 -1.32
CA ILE A 78 3.23 -4.04 -2.15
C ILE A 78 3.11 -3.46 -3.55
N GLU A 79 3.03 -2.13 -3.67
CA GLU A 79 2.91 -1.43 -4.95
C GLU A 79 4.12 -1.72 -5.85
N PHE A 80 5.33 -1.56 -5.30
CA PHE A 80 6.54 -1.92 -6.03
C PHE A 80 6.57 -3.40 -6.39
N MET A 81 6.28 -4.31 -5.44
CA MET A 81 6.26 -5.74 -5.71
C MET A 81 5.30 -6.09 -6.84
N GLN A 82 4.12 -5.46 -6.88
CA GLN A 82 3.13 -5.67 -7.92
C GLN A 82 3.55 -5.09 -9.27
N SER A 83 4.36 -4.02 -9.27
CA SER A 83 4.96 -3.44 -10.49
C SER A 83 6.01 -4.34 -11.16
N LEU A 84 6.55 -5.33 -10.44
CA LEU A 84 7.52 -6.27 -10.98
C LEU A 84 6.84 -7.26 -11.93
N SER A 85 7.39 -7.35 -13.14
CA SER A 85 6.80 -8.06 -14.28
C SER A 85 6.77 -9.57 -14.10
N ARG A 86 7.81 -10.16 -13.49
CA ARG A 86 7.99 -11.61 -13.42
C ARG A 86 7.72 -12.13 -12.00
N PRO A 87 6.99 -13.26 -11.84
CA PRO A 87 6.80 -13.91 -10.54
C PRO A 87 8.11 -14.20 -9.80
N ARG A 88 9.16 -14.59 -10.54
CA ARG A 88 10.49 -14.85 -9.97
C ARG A 88 11.15 -13.59 -9.41
N THR A 89 11.04 -12.45 -10.11
CA THR A 89 11.56 -11.17 -9.61
C THR A 89 10.88 -10.80 -8.30
N ARG A 90 9.57 -11.04 -8.17
CA ARG A 90 8.83 -10.81 -6.91
C ARG A 90 9.34 -11.67 -5.75
N ILE A 91 9.67 -12.94 -6.01
CA ILE A 91 10.23 -13.84 -4.98
C ILE A 91 11.61 -13.34 -4.54
N ILE A 92 12.48 -13.01 -5.49
CA ILE A 92 13.85 -12.53 -5.21
C ILE A 92 13.79 -11.19 -4.48
N PHE A 93 12.94 -10.27 -4.93
CA PHE A 93 12.68 -9.02 -4.23
C PHE A 93 12.28 -9.28 -2.78
N ARG A 94 11.24 -10.10 -2.54
CA ARG A 94 10.78 -10.41 -1.17
C ARG A 94 11.87 -11.03 -0.31
N LEU A 95 12.71 -11.88 -0.89
CA LEU A 95 13.82 -12.52 -0.18
C LEU A 95 14.88 -11.49 0.21
N LEU A 96 15.43 -10.76 -0.77
CA LEU A 96 16.44 -9.73 -0.53
C LEU A 96 15.92 -8.65 0.41
N ASP A 97 14.65 -8.26 0.24
CA ASP A 97 13.96 -7.32 1.10
C ASP A 97 13.93 -7.86 2.53
N ALA A 98 13.53 -9.12 2.76
CA ALA A 98 13.57 -9.70 4.11
C ALA A 98 14.97 -9.71 4.72
N MET A 99 16.02 -9.91 3.91
CA MET A 99 17.42 -9.93 4.36
C MET A 99 17.96 -8.56 4.77
N ARG A 100 17.31 -7.46 4.37
CA ARG A 100 17.69 -6.11 4.80
C ARG A 100 17.50 -5.85 6.30
N TYR A 101 16.73 -6.68 6.99
CA TYR A 101 16.30 -6.45 8.36
C TYR A 101 17.05 -7.40 9.29
N HIS A 102 17.72 -6.86 10.29
CA HIS A 102 18.37 -7.69 11.30
C HIS A 102 17.30 -8.37 12.18
N PRO A 103 17.37 -9.70 12.41
CA PRO A 103 16.33 -10.42 13.15
C PRO A 103 16.24 -10.03 14.62
N GLU A 104 17.33 -9.56 15.22
CA GLU A 104 17.36 -9.11 16.63
C GLU A 104 17.11 -7.60 16.78
N THR A 105 17.41 -6.82 15.73
CA THR A 105 17.28 -5.35 15.70
C THR A 105 16.56 -4.92 14.42
N PRO A 106 15.22 -5.09 14.33
CA PRO A 106 14.46 -4.85 13.09
C PRO A 106 14.49 -3.41 12.57
N ASP A 107 14.96 -2.44 13.36
CA ASP A 107 15.13 -1.05 12.95
C ASP A 107 16.47 -0.80 12.22
N GLU A 108 17.42 -1.74 12.31
CA GLU A 108 18.69 -1.66 11.60
C GLU A 108 18.52 -2.26 10.21
N LEU A 109 18.58 -1.38 9.22
CA LEU A 109 18.60 -1.74 7.82
C LEU A 109 20.06 -1.91 7.38
N ILE A 110 20.36 -3.02 6.71
CA ILE A 110 21.64 -3.17 6.03
C ILE A 110 21.56 -2.61 4.61
N ASP A 111 22.61 -1.89 4.22
CA ASP A 111 22.75 -1.29 2.89
C ASP A 111 23.45 -2.21 1.89
N ALA A 112 24.18 -3.20 2.40
CA ALA A 112 24.83 -4.23 1.59
C ALA A 112 24.60 -5.62 2.18
N TYR A 113 24.57 -6.63 1.31
CA TYR A 113 24.37 -8.01 1.72
C TYR A 113 25.15 -8.98 0.84
N ASP A 114 25.85 -9.92 1.49
CA ASP A 114 26.69 -10.93 0.85
C ASP A 114 26.14 -12.33 1.06
N ILE A 115 25.93 -13.08 -0.03
CA ILE A 115 25.39 -14.44 0.01
C ILE A 115 26.07 -15.36 -1.00
N GLY A 116 26.18 -16.65 -0.68
CA GLY A 116 26.62 -17.65 -1.65
C GLY A 116 25.62 -17.81 -2.79
N LEU A 117 26.09 -18.00 -4.02
CA LEU A 117 25.22 -18.19 -5.19
C LEU A 117 24.29 -19.41 -5.03
N ILE A 118 24.83 -20.51 -4.49
CA ILE A 118 24.07 -21.75 -4.26
C ILE A 118 23.10 -21.58 -3.10
N GLU A 119 23.53 -20.93 -2.02
CA GLU A 119 22.69 -20.62 -0.87
C GLU A 119 21.46 -19.78 -1.29
N LEU A 120 21.67 -18.74 -2.10
CA LEU A 120 20.56 -17.95 -2.64
C LEU A 120 19.62 -18.80 -3.50
N ALA A 121 20.15 -19.70 -4.33
CA ALA A 121 19.35 -20.59 -5.17
C ALA A 121 18.45 -21.50 -4.32
N GLU A 122 18.96 -22.03 -3.21
CA GLU A 122 18.22 -22.86 -2.26
C GLU A 122 17.13 -22.08 -1.52
N GLN A 123 17.42 -20.83 -1.13
CA GLN A 123 16.43 -19.93 -0.52
C GLN A 123 15.33 -19.56 -1.52
N CYS A 124 15.68 -19.36 -2.80
CA CYS A 124 14.74 -19.12 -3.89
C CYS A 124 14.01 -20.38 -4.38
N LYS A 125 14.34 -21.56 -3.84
CA LYS A 125 13.81 -22.87 -4.27
C LYS A 125 13.94 -23.10 -5.77
N LEU A 126 15.08 -22.71 -6.35
CA LEU A 126 15.35 -22.96 -7.76
C LEU A 126 15.50 -24.46 -8.03
N PRO A 127 14.90 -24.99 -9.11
CA PRO A 127 14.91 -26.42 -9.39
C PRO A 127 16.29 -26.95 -9.81
N ASN A 128 17.16 -26.08 -10.33
CA ASN A 128 18.49 -26.43 -10.80
C ASN A 128 19.55 -25.58 -10.09
N ILE A 129 20.39 -26.25 -9.31
CA ILE A 129 21.46 -25.64 -8.50
C ILE A 129 22.83 -25.61 -9.23
N ARG A 130 22.90 -25.92 -10.52
CA ARG A 130 24.15 -25.74 -11.28
C ARG A 130 24.48 -24.24 -11.39
N PRO A 131 25.71 -23.79 -11.08
CA PRO A 131 26.04 -22.37 -11.03
C PRO A 131 25.64 -21.56 -12.27
N ASP A 132 25.89 -22.07 -13.48
CA ASP A 132 25.48 -21.41 -14.73
C ASP A 132 23.97 -21.27 -14.88
N ALA A 133 23.22 -22.29 -14.47
CA ALA A 133 21.76 -22.28 -14.52
C ALA A 133 21.20 -21.28 -13.51
N VAL A 134 21.77 -21.23 -12.30
CA VAL A 134 21.41 -20.26 -11.27
C VAL A 134 21.68 -18.83 -11.76
N ARG A 135 22.89 -18.55 -12.27
CA ARG A 135 23.23 -17.22 -12.82
C ARG A 135 22.23 -16.77 -13.89
N ARG A 136 21.92 -17.64 -14.85
CA ARG A 136 20.94 -17.35 -15.91
C ARG A 136 19.54 -17.12 -15.33
N ALA A 137 19.16 -17.87 -14.30
CA ALA A 137 17.86 -17.74 -13.64
C ALA A 137 17.70 -16.43 -12.86
N LEU A 138 18.79 -15.89 -12.32
CA LEU A 138 18.86 -14.66 -11.53
C LEU A 138 19.11 -13.40 -12.36
N ALA A 139 19.75 -13.51 -13.54
CA ALA A 139 20.13 -12.37 -14.38
C ALA A 139 18.95 -11.43 -14.68
N GLY A 140 17.85 -11.95 -15.24
CA GLY A 140 16.67 -11.14 -15.56
C GLY A 140 16.06 -10.44 -14.35
N PRO A 141 15.84 -11.15 -13.21
CA PRO A 141 15.45 -10.50 -11.96
C PRO A 141 16.40 -9.40 -11.48
N HIS A 142 17.72 -9.62 -11.51
CA HIS A 142 18.69 -8.62 -11.09
C HIS A 142 18.64 -7.37 -11.96
N GLU A 143 18.59 -7.54 -13.29
CA GLU A 143 18.46 -6.43 -14.24
C GLU A 143 17.20 -5.60 -14.00
N GLU A 144 16.07 -6.25 -13.70
CA GLU A 144 14.82 -5.55 -13.40
C GLU A 144 14.92 -4.78 -12.07
N LEU A 145 15.49 -5.37 -11.03
CA LEU A 145 15.63 -4.72 -9.73
C LEU A 145 16.63 -3.56 -9.74
N LEU A 146 17.70 -3.66 -10.53
CA LEU A 146 18.62 -2.56 -10.80
C LEU A 146 17.91 -1.42 -11.56
N ARG A 147 17.22 -1.75 -12.66
CA ARG A 147 16.51 -0.77 -13.50
C ARG A 147 15.41 -0.03 -12.75
N ARG A 148 14.72 -0.71 -11.84
CA ARG A 148 13.65 -0.15 -11.01
C ARG A 148 14.17 0.58 -9.76
N GLY A 149 15.49 0.65 -9.57
CA GLY A 149 16.13 1.40 -8.48
C GLY A 149 16.03 0.74 -7.11
N TYR A 150 15.71 -0.56 -7.03
CA TYR A 150 15.74 -1.31 -5.76
C TYR A 150 17.17 -1.64 -5.35
N LEU A 151 17.94 -2.16 -6.31
CA LEU A 151 19.36 -2.45 -6.16
C LEU A 151 20.14 -1.32 -6.81
N ARG A 152 21.21 -0.89 -6.15
CA ARG A 152 22.22 -0.02 -6.72
C ARG A 152 23.23 -0.82 -7.52
N GLN A 153 23.65 -1.96 -6.98
CA GLN A 153 24.67 -2.81 -7.59
C GLN A 153 24.47 -4.28 -7.24
N VAL A 154 24.87 -5.16 -8.16
CA VAL A 154 25.02 -6.59 -7.92
C VAL A 154 26.35 -7.05 -8.50
N VAL A 155 27.25 -7.54 -7.65
CA VAL A 155 28.56 -8.06 -8.07
C VAL A 155 28.61 -9.55 -7.80
N ALA A 156 29.16 -10.29 -8.76
CA ALA A 156 29.41 -11.71 -8.66
C ALA A 156 30.91 -11.95 -8.54
N GLU A 157 31.35 -12.55 -7.44
CA GLU A 157 32.77 -12.80 -7.15
C GLU A 157 33.05 -14.29 -6.96
N GLY A 158 34.26 -14.72 -7.29
CA GLY A 158 34.67 -16.13 -7.20
C GLY A 158 34.27 -16.96 -8.41
N ARG A 159 34.32 -18.30 -8.27
CA ARG A 159 34.10 -19.24 -9.37
C ARG A 159 33.32 -20.48 -8.90
N GLY A 160 32.63 -21.12 -9.86
CA GLY A 160 31.95 -22.39 -9.62
C GLY A 160 30.87 -22.30 -8.54
N ARG A 161 30.92 -23.22 -7.57
CA ARG A 161 29.97 -23.30 -6.45
C ARG A 161 30.29 -22.35 -5.30
N GLU A 162 31.55 -21.91 -5.19
CA GLU A 162 32.01 -20.96 -4.16
C GLU A 162 31.77 -19.51 -4.54
N GLN A 163 31.10 -19.27 -5.67
CA GLN A 163 30.76 -17.93 -6.11
C GLN A 163 29.85 -17.24 -5.08
N ARG A 164 30.13 -15.97 -4.80
CA ARG A 164 29.37 -15.11 -3.92
C ARG A 164 28.71 -13.98 -4.71
N LEU A 165 27.59 -13.51 -4.21
CA LEU A 165 26.86 -12.37 -4.72
C LEU A 165 26.88 -11.28 -3.65
N HIS A 166 27.41 -10.12 -4.04
CA HIS A 166 27.37 -8.90 -3.26
C HIS A 166 26.24 -8.01 -3.79
N TYR A 167 25.29 -7.69 -2.93
CA TYR A 167 24.18 -6.79 -3.23
C TYR A 167 24.39 -5.46 -2.53
N GLU A 168 24.22 -4.36 -3.25
CA GLU A 168 24.12 -3.02 -2.69
C GLU A 168 22.70 -2.50 -2.92
N PHE A 169 22.01 -2.14 -1.83
CA PHE A 169 20.64 -1.65 -1.86
C PHE A 169 20.59 -0.14 -2.10
N SER A 170 19.52 0.32 -2.75
CA SER A 170 19.28 1.76 -2.84
C SER A 170 18.76 2.30 -1.49
N PRO A 171 19.40 3.35 -0.91
CA PRO A 171 18.95 3.97 0.34
C PRO A 171 17.52 4.52 0.25
N ASP A 172 17.15 5.01 -0.94
CA ASP A 172 15.86 5.63 -1.22
C ASP A 172 14.71 4.61 -1.25
N PHE A 173 15.03 3.32 -1.33
CA PHE A 173 14.06 2.23 -1.34
C PHE A 173 13.75 1.70 0.06
N THR A 174 13.60 2.56 1.05
CA THR A 174 13.15 2.10 2.38
C THR A 174 11.62 2.11 2.44
N PRO A 175 10.95 0.94 2.50
CA PRO A 175 9.50 0.90 2.57
C PRO A 175 9.01 1.52 3.87
N VAL A 176 8.16 2.54 3.74
CA VAL A 176 7.56 3.19 4.90
C VAL A 176 6.49 2.26 5.49
N ASN A 177 6.49 2.10 6.82
CA ASN A 177 5.48 1.28 7.49
C ASN A 177 4.07 1.88 7.31
N PRO A 178 3.13 1.16 6.66
CA PRO A 178 1.79 1.68 6.40
C PRO A 178 0.99 1.92 7.68
N ALA A 179 1.24 1.17 8.76
CA ALA A 179 0.59 1.39 10.05
C ALA A 179 1.03 2.73 10.67
N VAL A 180 2.32 3.08 10.55
CA VAL A 180 2.85 4.38 11.01
C VAL A 180 2.28 5.52 10.17
N LEU A 181 2.25 5.38 8.84
CA LEU A 181 1.62 6.39 7.97
C LEU A 181 0.15 6.59 8.32
N HIS A 182 -0.59 5.50 8.54
CA HIS A 182 -1.98 5.59 8.93
C HIS A 182 -2.14 6.31 10.27
N ARG A 183 -1.33 5.98 11.29
CA ARG A 183 -1.35 6.68 12.58
C ARG A 183 -1.01 8.16 12.45
N LEU A 184 0.00 8.53 11.66
CA LEU A 184 0.34 9.93 11.39
C LEU A 184 -0.84 10.67 10.72
N ARG A 185 -1.50 10.04 9.75
CA ARG A 185 -2.68 10.60 9.07
C ARG A 185 -3.89 10.74 10.00
N MET A 186 -4.11 9.80 10.93
CA MET A 186 -5.18 9.90 11.94
C MET A 186 -5.02 11.14 12.81
N HIS A 187 -3.79 11.62 13.00
CA HIS A 187 -3.50 12.87 13.70
C HIS A 187 -3.44 14.10 12.77
N GLY A 188 -3.84 13.96 11.50
CA GLY A 188 -3.94 15.02 10.51
C GLY A 188 -2.63 15.37 9.78
N VAL A 189 -1.58 14.55 9.90
CA VAL A 189 -0.32 14.77 9.19
C VAL A 189 -0.50 14.40 7.71
N THR A 190 -0.10 15.30 6.80
CA THR A 190 -0.22 15.09 5.34
C THR A 190 0.70 13.99 4.84
N ASP A 191 0.40 13.40 3.68
CA ASP A 191 1.16 12.26 3.15
C ASP A 191 2.62 12.61 2.86
N GLY A 192 2.87 13.76 2.24
CA GLY A 192 4.23 14.24 1.95
C GLY A 192 5.07 14.39 3.23
N VAL A 193 4.51 14.99 4.27
CA VAL A 193 5.20 15.15 5.57
C VAL A 193 5.40 13.80 6.25
N SER A 194 4.41 12.90 6.16
CA SER A 194 4.50 11.55 6.75
C SER A 194 5.62 10.72 6.10
N ARG A 195 5.75 10.78 4.76
CA ARG A 195 6.84 10.13 4.02
C ARG A 195 8.19 10.76 4.34
N GLN A 196 8.26 12.09 4.44
CA GLN A 196 9.48 12.78 4.85
C GLN A 196 9.93 12.36 6.25
N LEU A 197 9.01 12.28 7.21
CA LEU A 197 9.30 11.82 8.57
C LEU A 197 9.76 10.37 8.60
N ALA A 198 9.16 9.51 7.79
CA ALA A 198 9.56 8.11 7.67
C ALA A 198 10.91 7.89 6.99
N ARG A 199 11.37 8.81 6.13
CA ARG A 199 12.74 8.81 5.61
C ARG A 199 13.76 9.26 6.65
N GLN A 200 13.35 10.08 7.63
CA GLN A 200 14.25 10.67 8.63
C GLN A 200 14.33 9.90 9.95
N TYR A 201 13.27 9.16 10.29
CA TYR A 201 13.15 8.47 11.57
C TYR A 201 12.71 7.03 11.37
N THR A 202 13.24 6.13 12.19
CA THR A 202 12.85 4.71 12.16
C THR A 202 11.41 4.51 12.59
N THR A 203 10.86 3.34 12.24
CA THR A 203 9.48 2.96 12.56
C THR A 203 9.24 2.95 14.08
N SER A 204 10.18 2.41 14.86
CA SER A 204 10.07 2.40 16.33
C SER A 204 10.07 3.80 16.92
N VAL A 205 10.97 4.68 16.47
CA VAL A 205 11.06 6.07 16.94
C VAL A 205 9.78 6.83 16.64
N LEU A 206 9.24 6.70 15.43
CA LEU A 206 7.96 7.33 15.07
C LEU A 206 6.81 6.78 15.90
N THR A 207 6.74 5.46 16.08
CA THR A 207 5.68 4.81 16.88
C THR A 207 5.73 5.28 18.33
N GLY A 208 6.91 5.26 18.96
CA GLY A 208 7.08 5.73 20.34
C GLY A 208 6.76 7.22 20.52
N ARG A 209 7.09 8.06 19.54
CA ARG A 209 6.76 9.49 19.56
C ARG A 209 5.26 9.75 19.38
N ILE A 210 4.59 8.98 18.52
CA ILE A 210 3.12 9.04 18.38
C ILE A 210 2.44 8.63 19.68
N GLU A 211 2.92 7.57 20.33
CA GLU A 211 2.38 7.12 21.62
C GLU A 211 2.61 8.13 22.75
N LEU A 212 3.79 8.75 22.79
CA LEU A 212 4.10 9.82 23.72
C LEU A 212 3.18 11.03 23.50
N PHE A 213 2.94 11.42 22.23
CA PHE A 213 1.99 12.47 21.90
C PHE A 213 0.56 12.14 22.38
N GLU A 214 0.05 10.94 22.06
CA GLU A 214 -1.28 10.49 22.51
C GLU A 214 -1.41 10.52 24.03
N ARG A 215 -0.36 10.11 24.75
CA ARG A 215 -0.31 10.14 26.22
C ARG A 215 -0.32 11.56 26.78
N LEU A 216 0.46 12.47 26.20
CA LEU A 216 0.54 13.87 26.63
C LEU A 216 -0.76 14.64 26.36
N VAL A 217 -1.42 14.36 25.24
CA VAL A 217 -2.74 14.93 24.93
C VAL A 217 -3.78 14.37 25.90
N LYS A 218 -3.80 13.04 26.13
CA LYS A 218 -4.77 12.39 27.04
C LYS A 218 -4.60 12.83 28.49
N SER A 219 -3.37 13.07 28.94
CA SER A 219 -3.07 13.55 30.30
C SER A 219 -3.27 15.06 30.46
N GLY A 220 -3.58 15.80 29.39
CA GLY A 220 -3.74 17.26 29.41
C GLY A 220 -2.44 18.04 29.58
N GLN A 221 -1.28 17.37 29.65
CA GLN A 221 0.04 18.00 29.74
C GLN A 221 0.44 18.72 28.45
N LEU A 222 -0.12 18.29 27.31
CA LEU A 222 0.04 18.99 26.03
C LEU A 222 -1.27 19.60 25.57
N THR A 223 -1.36 20.92 25.65
CA THR A 223 -2.48 21.67 25.09
C THR A 223 -2.21 21.95 23.60
N VAL A 224 -3.03 21.36 22.72
CA VAL A 224 -2.92 21.57 21.27
C VAL A 224 -3.41 22.97 20.93
N ARG A 225 -2.48 23.90 20.67
CA ARG A 225 -2.80 25.32 20.39
C ARG A 225 -3.20 25.61 18.93
N LYS A 226 -2.72 24.81 17.97
CA LYS A 226 -2.99 24.99 16.53
C LYS A 226 -3.78 23.81 15.99
N THR A 227 -3.11 22.87 15.33
CA THR A 227 -3.68 21.61 14.86
C THR A 227 -2.96 20.43 15.52
N PRO A 228 -3.65 19.30 15.76
CA PRO A 228 -3.01 18.08 16.26
C PRO A 228 -1.81 17.65 15.40
N ALA A 229 -1.92 17.80 14.09
CA ALA A 229 -0.86 17.51 13.13
C ALA A 229 0.42 18.32 13.38
N HIS A 230 0.28 19.64 13.56
CA HIS A 230 1.42 20.51 13.81
C HIS A 230 2.07 20.19 15.17
N ALA A 231 1.26 19.91 16.19
CA ALA A 231 1.76 19.55 17.52
C ALA A 231 2.52 18.21 17.50
N LEU A 232 1.98 17.21 16.80
CA LEU A 232 2.64 15.92 16.63
C LEU A 232 3.95 16.03 15.83
N VAL A 233 3.96 16.75 14.70
CA VAL A 233 5.18 16.96 13.92
C VAL A 233 6.24 17.72 14.72
N HIS A 234 5.83 18.72 15.52
CA HIS A 234 6.74 19.44 16.39
C HIS A 234 7.34 18.54 17.47
N LEU A 235 6.52 17.69 18.09
CA LEU A 235 6.97 16.71 19.06
C LEU A 235 7.92 15.68 18.44
N ILE A 236 7.61 15.21 17.24
CA ILE A 236 8.49 14.28 16.53
C ILE A 236 9.86 14.92 16.29
N LYS A 237 9.92 16.20 15.89
CA LYS A 237 11.19 16.88 15.63
C LYS A 237 11.95 17.30 16.89
N ASN A 238 11.24 17.57 17.97
CA ASN A 238 11.79 18.14 19.20
C ASN A 238 11.38 17.30 20.43
N ALA A 239 11.61 15.99 20.36
CA ALA A 239 11.14 15.05 21.41
C ALA A 239 11.74 15.35 22.80
N ASP A 240 12.93 15.96 22.83
CA ASP A 240 13.65 16.42 24.01
C ASP A 240 12.93 17.52 24.81
N GLN A 241 12.05 18.29 24.16
CA GLN A 241 11.30 19.39 24.78
C GLN A 241 10.01 18.93 25.48
N TYR A 242 9.67 17.64 25.40
CA TYR A 242 8.44 17.09 25.95
C TYR A 242 8.76 16.14 27.10
N PRO A 243 8.00 16.21 28.21
CA PRO A 243 8.27 15.36 29.37
C PRO A 243 7.90 13.91 29.06
N ASP A 244 8.90 13.02 29.01
CA ASP A 244 8.63 11.59 29.03
C ASP A 244 8.51 11.11 30.48
N SER A 245 7.28 11.03 30.98
CA SER A 245 7.04 10.57 32.35
C SER A 245 7.32 9.07 32.55
N ALA A 246 7.65 8.31 31.49
CA ALA A 246 8.04 6.90 31.57
C ALA A 246 9.56 6.68 31.55
N ALA A 247 10.35 7.63 31.05
CA ALA A 247 11.81 7.58 31.03
C ALA A 247 12.39 8.58 32.04
N GLY A 248 12.70 8.09 33.25
CA GLY A 248 13.41 8.89 34.23
C GLY A 248 14.71 9.46 33.65
N LYS A 249 14.84 10.80 33.71
CA LYS A 249 15.95 11.70 33.32
C LYS A 249 15.93 12.25 31.88
N VAL A 250 15.65 13.55 31.82
CA VAL A 250 15.95 14.45 30.70
C VAL A 250 17.45 14.76 30.69
N VAL A 251 18.14 14.47 29.59
CA VAL A 251 19.47 15.04 29.29
C VAL A 251 19.23 16.35 28.53
N THR A 252 19.65 17.45 29.12
CA THR A 252 19.73 18.76 28.44
C THR A 252 20.99 18.80 27.59
N LEU A 253 20.85 19.15 26.31
CA LEU A 253 21.97 19.63 25.50
C LEU A 253 21.63 20.98 24.87
N ARG A 254 22.63 21.87 24.90
CA ARG A 254 22.61 23.26 24.46
C ARG A 254 22.23 23.44 22.99
N PRO A 255 21.69 24.62 22.61
CA PRO A 255 21.26 24.89 21.24
C PRO A 255 22.45 25.00 20.28
N GLY A 256 22.42 24.21 19.20
CA GLY A 256 23.29 24.33 18.04
C GLY A 256 22.56 25.05 16.89
N THR A 257 23.27 25.96 16.24
CA THR A 257 22.90 26.96 15.21
C THR A 257 22.16 26.45 13.96
N PRO A 258 21.51 27.37 13.18
CA PRO A 258 20.52 27.01 12.16
C PRO A 258 21.08 26.48 10.84
N ARG A 259 20.48 25.37 10.41
CA ARG A 259 20.03 24.95 9.06
C ARG A 259 20.74 25.58 7.84
N VAL A 260 21.49 24.75 7.13
CA VAL A 260 21.68 24.87 5.67
C VAL A 260 20.45 24.28 4.98
N GLN A 261 19.84 25.07 4.09
CA GLN A 261 18.73 24.61 3.23
C GLN A 261 19.31 23.70 2.14
N ALA A 262 18.97 22.41 2.19
CA ALA A 262 19.17 21.52 1.06
C ALA A 262 18.13 21.85 -0.02
N ALA A 263 18.63 22.18 -1.20
CA ALA A 263 17.86 22.44 -2.40
C ALA A 263 16.87 21.30 -2.69
N GLN A 264 15.63 21.69 -2.99
CA GLN A 264 14.59 20.81 -3.49
C GLN A 264 15.08 20.21 -4.80
N SER A 265 15.38 18.92 -4.80
CA SER A 265 15.55 18.17 -6.04
C SER A 265 14.15 17.87 -6.57
N GLU A 266 13.87 18.29 -7.79
CA GLU A 266 12.62 18.00 -8.51
C GLU A 266 12.44 16.48 -8.59
N GLU A 267 11.44 15.97 -7.86
CA GLU A 267 10.97 14.59 -8.00
C GLU A 267 10.43 14.43 -9.43
N PRO A 268 10.84 13.39 -10.19
CA PRO A 268 10.22 13.11 -11.47
C PRO A 268 8.75 12.75 -11.24
N ALA A 269 7.85 13.52 -11.85
CA ALA A 269 6.42 13.28 -11.79
C ALA A 269 6.12 11.86 -12.29
N LEU A 270 5.51 11.04 -11.42
CA LEU A 270 4.94 9.76 -11.81
C LEU A 270 3.88 10.00 -12.90
N PRO A 271 3.72 9.08 -13.87
CA PRO A 271 2.72 9.24 -14.92
C PRO A 271 1.32 9.36 -14.29
N GLY A 272 0.63 10.47 -14.60
CA GLY A 272 -0.73 10.73 -14.11
C GLY A 272 -1.76 9.80 -14.75
N TRP A 273 -2.98 9.77 -14.19
CA TRP A 273 -4.06 8.92 -14.70
C TRP A 273 -4.37 9.19 -16.18
N ALA A 274 -4.12 10.41 -16.65
CA ALA A 274 -4.25 10.81 -18.05
C ALA A 274 -3.40 9.95 -19.01
N GLU A 275 -2.17 9.57 -18.65
CA GLU A 275 -1.31 8.75 -19.51
C GLU A 275 -1.73 7.27 -19.51
N GLU A 276 -2.21 6.75 -18.38
CA GLU A 276 -2.67 5.36 -18.28
C GLU A 276 -4.01 5.16 -19.01
N LEU A 277 -4.94 6.10 -18.86
CA LEU A 277 -6.25 6.06 -19.51
C LEU A 277 -6.17 6.40 -21.00
N GLY A 278 -5.23 7.27 -21.41
CA GLY A 278 -4.98 7.57 -22.81
C GLY A 278 -4.44 6.39 -23.63
N ARG A 279 -3.96 5.32 -22.97
CA ARG A 279 -3.56 4.06 -23.62
C ARG A 279 -4.70 3.06 -23.78
N MET A 280 -5.85 3.30 -23.15
CA MET A 280 -7.03 2.44 -23.20
C MET A 280 -7.98 2.92 -24.31
N SER A 281 -8.80 2.01 -24.85
CA SER A 281 -9.89 2.43 -25.73
C SER A 281 -10.94 3.24 -24.93
N PRO A 282 -11.74 4.11 -25.59
CA PRO A 282 -12.75 4.92 -24.89
C PRO A 282 -13.78 4.09 -24.10
N ASP A 283 -14.14 2.91 -24.60
CA ASP A 283 -15.05 1.98 -23.91
C ASP A 283 -14.38 1.34 -22.67
N GLU A 284 -13.11 0.96 -22.78
CA GLU A 284 -12.33 0.44 -21.65
C GLU A 284 -12.09 1.50 -20.58
N ALA A 285 -11.78 2.74 -20.97
CA ALA A 285 -11.59 3.87 -20.06
C ALA A 285 -12.89 4.20 -19.30
N ALA A 286 -14.04 4.16 -19.97
CA ALA A 286 -15.35 4.35 -19.36
C ALA A 286 -15.70 3.23 -18.36
N ALA A 287 -15.49 1.96 -18.74
CA ALA A 287 -15.71 0.82 -17.86
C ALA A 287 -14.76 0.82 -16.66
N PHE A 288 -13.49 1.23 -16.87
CA PHE A 288 -12.48 1.36 -15.82
C PHE A 288 -12.86 2.46 -14.82
N THR A 289 -13.31 3.61 -15.31
CA THR A 289 -13.73 4.75 -14.48
C THR A 289 -14.90 4.39 -13.57
N ALA A 290 -15.95 3.77 -14.12
CA ALA A 290 -17.10 3.32 -13.33
C ALA A 290 -16.72 2.28 -12.26
N LYS A 291 -15.87 1.29 -12.62
CA LYS A 291 -15.36 0.30 -11.65
C LYS A 291 -14.50 0.96 -10.56
N ARG A 292 -13.70 1.96 -10.91
CA ARG A 292 -12.81 2.64 -9.97
C ARG A 292 -13.60 3.50 -8.99
N VAL A 293 -14.59 4.26 -9.44
CA VAL A 293 -15.50 5.01 -8.57
C VAL A 293 -16.29 4.06 -7.66
N ALA A 294 -16.79 2.94 -8.18
CA ALA A 294 -17.48 1.92 -7.38
C ALA A 294 -16.57 1.29 -6.30
N LEU A 295 -15.28 1.12 -6.59
CA LEU A 295 -14.30 0.62 -5.63
C LEU A 295 -13.99 1.63 -4.52
N LEU A 296 -13.77 2.90 -4.89
CA LEU A 296 -13.40 3.98 -3.95
C LEU A 296 -14.56 4.35 -3.02
N TYR A 297 -15.80 4.32 -3.53
CA TYR A 297 -17.01 4.76 -2.83
C TYR A 297 -18.01 3.61 -2.67
N ALA A 298 -17.51 2.44 -2.26
CA ALA A 298 -18.27 1.20 -2.17
C ALA A 298 -19.66 1.39 -1.56
N ARG A 299 -20.70 0.91 -2.26
CA ARG A 299 -22.13 0.97 -1.89
C ARG A 299 -22.74 2.38 -1.81
N LYS A 300 -22.07 3.42 -2.30
CA LYS A 300 -22.61 4.80 -2.32
C LYS A 300 -23.32 5.16 -3.61
N PHE A 301 -23.07 4.42 -4.69
CA PHE A 301 -23.71 4.58 -5.99
C PHE A 301 -24.58 3.38 -6.36
N ALA A 302 -25.75 3.63 -6.93
CA ALA A 302 -26.60 2.61 -7.52
C ALA A 302 -26.03 2.13 -8.87
N LEU A 303 -26.42 0.93 -9.30
CA LEU A 303 -25.95 0.37 -10.57
C LEU A 303 -26.31 1.29 -11.76
N SER A 304 -27.53 1.85 -11.75
CA SER A 304 -27.98 2.80 -12.77
C SER A 304 -27.25 4.15 -12.75
N GLU A 305 -26.61 4.53 -11.65
CA GLU A 305 -25.79 5.75 -11.56
C GLU A 305 -24.39 5.50 -12.14
N LEU A 306 -23.84 4.30 -11.92
CA LEU A 306 -22.56 3.88 -12.50
C LEU A 306 -22.65 3.63 -14.01
N ASP A 307 -23.80 3.15 -14.50
CA ASP A 307 -24.07 3.02 -15.93
C ASP A 307 -24.18 4.39 -16.61
N THR A 308 -24.86 5.37 -16.01
CA THR A 308 -24.89 6.75 -16.50
C THR A 308 -23.50 7.38 -16.52
N LEU A 309 -22.69 7.16 -15.47
CA LEU A 309 -21.29 7.63 -15.43
C LEU A 309 -20.46 7.04 -16.59
N ARG A 310 -20.63 5.74 -16.87
CA ARG A 310 -19.95 5.08 -17.99
C ARG A 310 -20.37 5.69 -19.33
N GLU A 311 -21.66 5.93 -19.53
CA GLU A 311 -22.16 6.56 -20.76
C GLU A 311 -21.63 8.00 -20.94
N LEU A 312 -21.55 8.80 -19.87
CA LEU A 312 -21.02 10.16 -19.90
C LEU A 312 -19.54 10.21 -20.31
N VAL A 313 -18.73 9.30 -19.75
CA VAL A 313 -17.32 9.17 -20.11
C VAL A 313 -17.18 8.70 -21.55
N LEU A 314 -18.01 7.75 -21.98
CA LEU A 314 -17.97 7.22 -23.36
C LEU A 314 -18.38 8.27 -24.40
N ARG A 315 -19.31 9.16 -24.06
CA ARG A 315 -19.73 10.31 -24.89
C ARG A 315 -18.73 11.47 -24.85
N GLY A 316 -17.66 11.38 -24.04
CA GLY A 316 -16.65 12.42 -23.89
C GLY A 316 -17.13 13.67 -23.13
N GLN A 317 -18.25 13.55 -22.40
CA GLN A 317 -18.79 14.65 -21.59
C GLN A 317 -18.11 14.75 -20.22
N LEU A 318 -17.48 13.67 -19.77
CA LEU A 318 -16.64 13.63 -18.58
C LEU A 318 -15.26 13.09 -18.94
N ASP A 319 -14.22 13.77 -18.50
CA ASP A 319 -12.85 13.29 -18.60
C ASP A 319 -12.60 12.20 -17.53
N PRO A 320 -12.32 10.95 -17.93
CA PRO A 320 -12.12 9.86 -16.98
C PRO A 320 -10.92 10.10 -16.04
N ALA A 321 -9.88 10.79 -16.51
CA ALA A 321 -8.71 11.09 -15.68
C ALA A 321 -9.08 12.07 -14.56
N GLN A 322 -9.82 13.13 -14.88
CA GLN A 322 -10.28 14.12 -13.90
C GLN A 322 -11.25 13.52 -12.89
N VAL A 323 -12.19 12.68 -13.33
CA VAL A 323 -13.14 12.01 -12.42
C VAL A 323 -12.39 11.13 -11.43
N ILE A 324 -11.38 10.37 -11.88
CA ILE A 324 -10.58 9.52 -11.00
C ILE A 324 -9.67 10.35 -10.09
N GLU A 325 -9.04 11.41 -10.60
CA GLU A 325 -8.18 12.28 -9.80
C GLU A 325 -8.97 13.03 -8.73
N ASP A 326 -10.14 13.59 -9.07
CA ASP A 326 -11.00 14.27 -8.10
C ASP A 326 -11.60 13.28 -7.09
N ALA A 327 -11.99 12.08 -7.54
CA ALA A 327 -12.40 10.99 -6.66
C ALA A 327 -11.32 10.65 -5.62
N HIS A 328 -10.06 10.54 -6.03
CA HIS A 328 -8.95 10.29 -5.10
C HIS A 328 -8.66 11.52 -4.24
N HIS A 329 -8.65 12.72 -4.81
CA HIS A 329 -8.38 13.96 -4.10
C HIS A 329 -9.40 14.21 -2.98
N ARG A 330 -10.70 14.12 -3.28
CA ARG A 330 -11.78 14.27 -2.29
C ARG A 330 -11.76 13.19 -1.22
N LEU A 331 -11.41 11.95 -1.58
CA LEU A 331 -11.20 10.87 -0.61
C LEU A 331 -10.00 11.16 0.31
N THR A 332 -8.91 11.72 -0.23
CA THR A 332 -7.74 12.12 0.57
C THR A 332 -7.99 13.34 1.45
N ALA A 333 -8.91 14.23 1.04
CA ALA A 333 -9.35 15.39 1.80
C ALA A 333 -10.42 15.07 2.87
N LEU A 334 -10.81 13.79 3.02
CA LEU A 334 -11.91 13.32 3.88
C LEU A 334 -13.28 13.91 3.51
N ASP A 335 -13.41 14.44 2.29
CA ASP A 335 -14.65 14.98 1.74
C ASP A 335 -15.32 13.96 0.80
N ALA A 336 -15.48 12.74 1.31
CA ALA A 336 -16.09 11.67 0.53
C ALA A 336 -17.56 11.95 0.21
N GLN A 337 -18.26 12.63 1.12
CA GLN A 337 -19.68 12.96 0.97
C GLN A 337 -19.88 14.08 -0.07
N GLY A 338 -19.03 15.12 -0.08
CA GLY A 338 -19.08 16.17 -1.10
C GLY A 338 -18.87 15.64 -2.51
N PHE A 339 -17.90 14.74 -2.71
CA PHE A 339 -17.74 14.08 -4.03
C PHE A 339 -18.96 13.25 -4.43
N ILE A 340 -19.55 12.51 -3.48
CA ILE A 340 -20.74 11.69 -3.75
C ILE A 340 -21.92 12.58 -4.16
N ASP A 341 -22.13 13.69 -3.46
CA ASP A 341 -23.25 14.59 -3.70
C ASP A 341 -23.05 15.33 -5.04
N ASP A 342 -21.86 15.88 -5.28
CA ASP A 342 -21.50 16.56 -6.54
C ASP A 342 -21.66 15.61 -7.75
N LEU A 343 -21.16 14.38 -7.64
CA LEU A 343 -21.27 13.40 -8.73
C LEU A 343 -22.72 12.92 -8.92
N LYS A 344 -23.50 12.76 -7.85
CA LYS A 344 -24.92 12.38 -7.96
C LYS A 344 -25.75 13.48 -8.59
N ASP A 345 -25.47 14.74 -8.28
CA ASP A 345 -26.17 15.86 -8.89
C ASP A 345 -25.85 15.96 -10.39
N LEU A 346 -24.59 15.75 -10.78
CA LEU A 346 -24.20 15.62 -12.19
C LEU A 346 -24.92 14.47 -12.91
N LEU A 347 -24.99 13.29 -12.27
CA LEU A 347 -25.67 12.11 -12.83
C LEU A 347 -27.20 12.26 -12.87
N ARG A 348 -27.79 13.11 -12.04
CA ARG A 348 -29.24 13.41 -12.03
C ARG A 348 -29.61 14.44 -13.09
N CYS A 349 -28.80 15.48 -13.29
CA CYS A 349 -29.05 16.48 -14.34
C CYS A 349 -29.12 15.88 -15.75
N GLU A 350 -28.40 14.79 -16.03
CA GLU A 350 -28.47 14.10 -17.33
C GLU A 350 -29.61 13.08 -17.43
N LYS A 351 -30.26 12.70 -16.33
CA LYS A 351 -31.51 11.92 -16.39
C LYS A 351 -32.71 12.80 -16.79
N GLU A 352 -32.58 14.13 -16.71
CA GLU A 352 -33.66 15.09 -16.97
C GLU A 352 -33.75 15.79 -18.35
N PRO A 353 -33.00 15.46 -19.43
CA PRO A 353 -33.28 16.05 -20.74
C PRO A 353 -34.05 15.05 -21.62
N LYS A 354 -35.34 14.82 -21.34
CA LYS A 354 -36.33 14.40 -22.36
C LYS A 354 -37.82 14.43 -21.98
N ALA A 355 -38.22 15.10 -20.89
CA ALA A 355 -39.66 15.23 -20.56
C ALA A 355 -40.27 16.60 -20.92
N MET A 356 -39.48 17.61 -21.29
CA MET A 356 -39.96 19.01 -21.44
C MET A 356 -39.87 19.60 -22.87
N SER A 357 -39.78 18.77 -23.91
CA SER A 357 -39.78 19.25 -25.31
C SER A 357 -40.73 18.51 -26.25
N ALA A 358 -41.80 17.89 -25.73
CA ALA A 358 -42.81 17.22 -26.56
C ALA A 358 -44.23 17.84 -26.54
N GLU A 359 -44.50 18.90 -25.76
CA GLU A 359 -45.87 19.48 -25.66
C GLU A 359 -46.03 20.88 -26.25
N ALA A 360 -45.00 21.49 -26.86
CA ALA A 360 -45.09 22.83 -27.43
C ALA A 360 -44.92 22.82 -28.97
N SER A 361 -45.65 21.98 -29.70
CA SER A 361 -45.70 22.02 -31.18
C SER A 361 -46.95 21.36 -31.78
N LEU A 362 -48.15 21.56 -31.22
CA LEU A 362 -49.41 21.11 -31.86
C LEU A 362 -50.58 22.02 -31.45
N THR A 363 -50.52 23.31 -31.81
CA THR A 363 -51.73 24.15 -31.98
C THR A 363 -51.35 25.48 -32.62
N LYS A 364 -51.51 25.57 -33.95
CA LYS A 364 -52.00 26.74 -34.72
C LYS A 364 -51.64 26.58 -36.20
N GLY A 365 -52.66 26.56 -37.06
CA GLY A 365 -52.49 26.79 -38.49
C GLY A 365 -53.37 25.97 -39.42
N ALA A 366 -54.70 26.06 -39.29
CA ALA A 366 -55.60 25.80 -40.42
C ALA A 366 -56.08 27.17 -40.96
N PRO A 367 -55.90 27.49 -42.25
CA PRO A 367 -56.33 28.77 -42.83
C PRO A 367 -57.82 28.70 -43.24
N PRO A 368 -58.50 29.85 -43.37
CA PRO A 368 -59.86 29.89 -43.89
C PRO A 368 -59.83 29.92 -45.43
N LEU A 369 -60.84 29.33 -46.04
CA LEU A 369 -61.21 29.51 -47.44
C LEU A 369 -62.73 29.78 -47.50
N PRO A 370 -63.20 30.40 -48.59
CA PRO A 370 -63.89 31.71 -48.60
C PRO A 370 -65.38 31.69 -48.24
#